data_AF-A0A0V1PY37-F1
#
_entry.id   AF-A0A0V1PY37-F1
#
_cell.length_a   1.000
_cell.length_b   1.000
_cell.length_c   1.000
_cell.angle_alpha   90.00
_cell.angle_beta   90.00
_cell.angle_gamma   90.00
#
_symmetry.space_group_name_H-M   'P 1'
#
loop_
_entity.id
_entity.type
_entity.pdbx_description
1 polymer ?
#
loop_
_entity_poly.entity_id
_entity_poly.type
_entity_poly.pdbx_seq_one_letter_code
_entity_poly.pdbx_strand_id
1 'polypeptide(L)'
;MAGTLKPDPAFQRFNAAKESFGTYFRFTPKSIAFNLLMMGAVPAGLAYYAYSSDGQTPLRRLYRTSPILSGEEYVPRDKDL
;
A
#
# COMPACT_ATOMS: atom_id res chain seq x y z
N MET A 1 14.13 20.93 -31.44
CA MET A 1 14.43 20.70 -30.01
C MET A 1 15.84 21.18 -29.76
N ALA A 2 16.01 22.03 -28.76
CA ALA A 2 17.17 22.92 -28.58
C ALA A 2 18.46 22.14 -28.25
N GLY A 3 19.56 22.52 -28.90
CA GLY A 3 20.92 21.99 -28.69
C GLY A 3 21.56 22.37 -27.35
N THR A 4 20.75 22.61 -26.33
CA THR A 4 21.19 22.94 -24.96
C THR A 4 21.66 21.70 -24.20
N LEU A 5 21.14 20.51 -24.54
CA LEU A 5 21.53 19.25 -23.91
C LEU A 5 22.57 18.54 -24.77
N LYS A 6 23.82 18.47 -24.30
CA LYS A 6 24.86 17.66 -24.94
C LYS A 6 24.59 16.18 -24.63
N PRO A 7 24.45 15.30 -25.63
CA PRO A 7 24.24 13.89 -25.38
C PRO A 7 25.49 13.28 -24.74
N ASP A 8 25.37 12.78 -23.52
CA ASP A 8 26.39 11.95 -22.90
C ASP A 8 26.22 10.49 -23.34
N PRO A 9 27.19 9.91 -24.09
CA PRO A 9 27.11 8.52 -24.52
C PRO A 9 27.02 7.53 -23.36
N ALA A 10 27.63 7.84 -22.20
CA ALA A 10 27.58 6.96 -21.03
C ALA A 10 26.16 6.92 -20.43
N PHE A 11 25.55 8.10 -20.26
CA PHE A 11 24.18 8.21 -19.79
C PHE A 11 23.18 7.53 -20.73
N GLN A 12 23.35 7.66 -22.05
CA GLN A 12 22.51 6.98 -23.03
C GLN A 12 22.61 5.45 -22.92
N ARG A 13 23.83 4.91 -22.77
CA ARG A 13 24.04 3.46 -22.58
C ARG A 13 23.40 2.96 -21.30
N PHE A 14 23.52 3.72 -20.20
CA PHE A 14 22.88 3.37 -18.93
C PHE A 14 21.35 3.33 -19.07
N ASN A 15 20.75 4.33 -19.73
CA ASN A 15 19.31 4.35 -19.95
C ASN A 15 18.84 3.20 -20.83
N ALA A 16 19.55 2.90 -21.92
CA ALA A 16 19.24 1.76 -22.78
C ALA A 16 19.35 0.42 -22.03
N ALA A 17 20.37 0.25 -21.18
CA ALA A 17 20.53 -0.94 -20.33
C ALA A 17 19.40 -1.05 -19.29
N LYS A 18 18.98 0.07 -18.70
CA LYS A 18 17.88 0.13 -17.74
C LYS A 18 16.54 -0.22 -18.38
N GLU A 19 16.27 0.30 -19.57
CA GLU A 19 15.04 0.01 -20.33
C GLU A 19 14.96 -1.46 -20.75
N SER A 20 16.09 -2.07 -21.13
CA SER A 20 16.17 -3.48 -21.54
C SER A 20 16.39 -4.46 -20.39
N PHE A 21 16.42 -3.99 -19.13
CA PHE A 21 16.75 -4.82 -17.97
C PHE A 21 15.85 -6.05 -17.82
N GLY A 22 14.56 -5.90 -18.12
CA GLY A 22 13.58 -7.01 -18.06
C GLY A 22 13.88 -8.14 -19.04
N THR A 23 14.42 -7.83 -20.22
CA THR A 23 14.74 -8.81 -21.27
C THR A 23 15.82 -9.79 -20.83
N TYR A 24 16.75 -9.32 -19.98
CA TYR A 24 17.88 -10.12 -19.50
C TYR A 24 17.65 -10.71 -18.11
N PHE A 25 16.46 -10.53 -17.53
CA PHE A 25 16.15 -11.03 -16.20
C PHE A 25 16.16 -12.57 -16.16
N ARG A 26 16.71 -13.13 -15.07
CA ARG A 26 16.71 -14.56 -14.79
C ARG A 26 16.39 -14.83 -13.32
N PHE A 27 15.60 -15.87 -13.08
CA PHE A 27 15.32 -16.32 -11.73
C PHE A 27 16.55 -16.97 -11.10
N THR A 28 17.22 -16.22 -10.24
CA THR A 28 18.23 -16.70 -9.31
C THR A 28 17.60 -16.94 -7.93
N PRO A 29 18.17 -17.80 -7.06
CA PRO A 29 17.62 -18.04 -5.72
C PRO A 29 17.36 -16.75 -4.93
N LYS A 30 18.26 -15.77 -5.03
CA LYS A 30 18.10 -14.44 -4.40
C LYS A 30 16.89 -13.68 -4.95
N SER A 31 16.73 -13.65 -6.28
CA SER A 31 15.59 -12.97 -6.91
C SER A 31 14.26 -13.66 -6.61
N ILE A 32 14.25 -14.99 -6.53
CA ILE A 32 13.05 -15.76 -6.17
C ILE A 32 12.62 -15.40 -4.74
N ALA A 33 13.56 -15.44 -3.79
CA ALA A 33 13.28 -15.09 -2.40
C ALA A 33 12.73 -13.65 -2.28
N PHE A 34 13.35 -12.70 -2.99
CA PHE A 34 12.88 -11.31 -3.02
C PHE A 34 11.46 -11.19 -3.59
N ASN A 35 11.18 -11.83 -4.73
CA ASN A 35 9.88 -11.78 -5.38
C ASN A 35 8.79 -12.44 -4.52
N LEU A 36 9.05 -13.61 -3.93
CA LEU A 36 8.09 -14.28 -3.04
C LEU A 36 7.73 -13.42 -1.83
N LEU A 37 8.71 -12.73 -1.26
CA LEU A 37 8.50 -11.87 -0.10
C LEU A 37 7.73 -10.60 -0.51
N MET A 38 8.22 -9.88 -1.51
CA MET A 38 7.68 -8.56 -1.90
C MET A 38 6.36 -8.63 -2.65
N MET A 39 6.16 -9.65 -3.49
CA MET A 39 4.93 -9.81 -4.27
C MET A 39 3.94 -10.79 -3.63
N GLY A 40 4.39 -11.68 -2.76
CA GLY A 40 3.53 -12.67 -2.08
C GLY A 40 3.25 -12.29 -0.63
N ALA A 41 4.27 -12.42 0.22
CA ALA A 41 4.10 -12.30 1.67
C ALA A 41 3.63 -10.89 2.10
N VAL A 42 4.21 -9.83 1.55
CA VAL A 42 3.86 -8.45 1.92
C VAL A 42 2.41 -8.11 1.54
N PRO A 43 1.96 -8.28 0.29
CA PRO A 43 0.57 -7.98 -0.07
C PRO A 43 -0.43 -8.86 0.69
N ALA A 44 -0.15 -10.16 0.87
CA ALA A 44 -1.01 -11.06 1.62
C ALA A 44 -1.13 -10.65 3.10
N GLY A 45 -0.01 -10.31 3.74
CA GLY A 45 0.02 -9.83 5.12
C GLY A 45 -0.72 -8.50 5.30
N LEU A 46 -0.52 -7.55 4.38
CA LEU A 46 -1.24 -6.28 4.38
C LEU A 46 -2.74 -6.49 4.18
N ALA A 47 -3.14 -7.33 3.24
CA ALA A 47 -4.55 -7.65 3.01
C ALA A 47 -5.17 -8.29 4.24
N TYR A 48 -4.52 -9.30 4.82
CA TYR A 48 -4.99 -9.95 6.04
C TYR A 48 -5.16 -8.94 7.19
N TYR A 49 -4.16 -8.10 7.42
CA TYR A 49 -4.23 -7.06 8.44
C TYR A 49 -5.38 -6.09 8.17
N ALA A 50 -5.50 -5.58 6.94
CA ALA A 50 -6.55 -4.65 6.55
C ALA A 50 -7.94 -5.27 6.80
N TYR A 51 -8.20 -6.47 6.29
CA TYR A 51 -9.50 -7.13 6.49
C TYR A 51 -9.78 -7.48 7.95
N SER A 52 -8.75 -7.81 8.74
CA SER A 52 -8.93 -8.10 10.16
C SER A 52 -9.24 -6.84 10.98
N SER A 53 -8.68 -5.68 10.59
CA SER A 53 -8.80 -4.40 11.32
C SER A 53 -9.90 -3.49 10.77
N ASP A 54 -10.46 -3.83 9.61
CA ASP A 54 -11.53 -3.05 8.98
C ASP A 54 -12.75 -2.96 9.92
N GLY A 55 -13.27 -1.74 10.09
CA GLY A 55 -14.37 -1.45 10.99
C GLY A 55 -14.05 -1.49 12.51
N GLN A 56 -12.86 -1.94 12.93
CA GLN A 56 -12.50 -1.98 14.36
C GLN A 56 -12.20 -0.60 14.94
N THR A 57 -11.70 0.33 14.11
CA THR A 57 -11.43 1.71 14.53
C THR A 57 -12.38 2.66 13.81
N PRO A 58 -13.32 3.31 14.53
CA PRO A 58 -14.19 4.30 13.92
C PRO A 58 -13.40 5.59 13.68
N LEU A 59 -12.69 5.67 12.55
CA LEU A 59 -12.05 6.91 12.08
C LEU A 59 -13.08 7.99 11.70
N ARG A 60 -14.36 7.61 11.59
CA ARG A 60 -15.51 8.48 11.36
C ARG A 60 -16.71 7.92 12.13
N ARG A 61 -17.65 8.79 12.54
CA ARG A 61 -18.80 8.47 13.42
C ARG A 61 -18.41 8.13 14.86
N LEU A 62 -17.54 8.94 15.46
CA LEU A 62 -17.30 8.95 16.92
C LEU A 62 -18.55 9.51 17.65
N TYR A 63 -19.65 8.78 17.58
CA TYR A 63 -20.83 9.06 18.39
C TYR A 63 -20.65 8.44 19.77
N ARG A 64 -21.31 9.00 20.78
CA ARG A 64 -21.32 8.40 22.11
C ARG A 64 -22.06 7.07 22.03
N THR A 65 -21.42 6.00 22.47
CA THR A 65 -22.02 4.66 22.62
C THR A 65 -22.46 4.37 24.05
N SER A 66 -22.26 5.32 24.97
CA SER A 66 -22.61 5.20 26.40
C SER A 66 -23.24 6.49 26.95
N PRO A 67 -24.12 6.37 27.97
CA PRO A 67 -24.71 7.51 28.65
C PRO A 67 -23.67 8.25 29.51
N ILE A 68 -23.79 9.58 29.57
CA ILE A 68 -22.87 10.46 30.33
C ILE A 68 -23.24 10.47 31.82
N LEU A 69 -24.53 10.37 32.10
CA LEU A 69 -25.11 10.42 33.43
C LEU A 69 -25.48 8.99 33.83
N SER A 70 -25.01 8.56 35.01
CA SER A 70 -25.38 7.28 35.59
C SER A 70 -26.87 7.28 35.92
N GLY A 71 -27.67 6.49 35.20
CA GLY A 71 -29.10 6.27 35.49
C GLY A 71 -30.07 6.52 34.34
N GLU A 72 -29.62 7.05 33.19
CA GLU A 72 -30.48 7.25 32.01
C GLU A 72 -30.28 6.15 30.96
N GLU A 73 -31.38 5.61 30.42
CA GLU A 73 -31.35 4.63 29.33
C GLU A 73 -30.87 5.31 28.04
N TYR A 74 -29.87 4.74 27.39
CA TYR A 74 -29.32 5.28 26.14
C TYR A 74 -30.32 5.11 25.00
N VAL A 75 -30.81 6.21 24.42
CA VAL A 75 -31.68 6.20 23.23
C VAL A 75 -30.84 6.43 21.97
N PRO A 76 -30.70 5.43 21.06
CA PRO A 76 -30.02 5.61 19.79
C PRO A 76 -30.75 6.64 18.90
N ARG A 77 -30.05 7.34 18.01
CA ARG A 77 -30.70 8.24 17.03
C ARG A 77 -31.26 7.44 15.87
N ASP A 78 -32.36 7.90 15.28
CA ASP A 78 -33.05 7.26 14.14
C ASP A 78 -32.17 6.93 12.92
N LYS A 79 -31.06 7.66 12.73
CA LYS A 79 -30.10 7.42 11.65
C LYS A 79 -29.18 6.20 11.88
N ASP A 80 -29.23 5.62 13.08
CA ASP A 80 -28.47 4.46 13.52
C ASP A 80 -29.35 3.19 13.62
N LEU A 81 -30.65 3.29 13.24
CA LEU A 81 -31.61 2.19 13.05
C LEU A 81 -31.66 1.72 11.59
#